data_AF-A0A7G8H2K2-F1
#
_entry.id   AF-A0A7G8H2K2-F1
#
_cell.length_a   1.000
_cell.length_b   1.000
_cell.length_c   1.000
_cell.angle_alpha   90.00
_cell.angle_beta   90.00
_cell.angle_gamma   90.00
#
_symmetry.space_group_name_H-M   'P 1'
#
loop_
_entity.id
_entity.type
_entity.pdbx_description
1 polymer ?
#
loop_
_entity_poly.entity_id
_entity_poly.type
_entity_poly.pdbx_seq_one_letter_code
_entity_poly.pdbx_strand_id
1 'polypeptide(L)'
;MNKQLQQAMWLQGNSRHFLGPNVTALVPLNLLAAAFTHSHSDASMRILHGYSDLGLVFGVYGAVVLLLLQSDALKKLLFALLLVGNISFFVVNTWITVNGMGIPFGSQFHLALAAIFAANYFLTSRTYRSFTG
;
A
#
# COMPACT_ATOMS: atom_id res chain seq x y z
N MET A 1 13.53 -4.54 23.59
CA MET A 1 13.13 -4.11 22.23
C MET A 1 11.99 -3.12 22.37
N ASN A 2 12.12 -1.88 21.86
CA ASN A 2 11.06 -0.86 21.97
C ASN A 2 9.78 -1.39 21.29
N LYS A 3 8.60 -1.24 21.93
CA LYS A 3 7.30 -1.66 21.36
C LYS A 3 7.06 -1.08 19.95
N GLN A 4 7.55 0.13 19.70
CA GLN A 4 7.47 0.79 18.39
C GLN A 4 8.31 0.06 17.33
N LEU A 5 9.48 -0.46 17.73
CA LEU A 5 10.34 -1.28 16.87
C LEU A 5 9.68 -2.61 16.54
N GLN A 6 9.03 -3.24 17.53
CA GLN A 6 8.26 -4.48 17.33
C GLN A 6 7.08 -4.28 16.34
N GLN A 7 6.36 -3.17 16.42
CA GLN A 7 5.27 -2.86 15.50
C GLN A 7 5.77 -2.60 14.08
N ALA A 8 6.89 -1.88 13.92
CA ALA A 8 7.52 -1.69 12.62
C ALA A 8 8.05 -3.01 12.02
N MET A 9 8.62 -3.88 12.86
CA MET A 9 9.07 -5.22 12.46
C MET A 9 7.90 -6.14 12.08
N TRP A 10 6.74 -6.03 12.71
CA TRP A 10 5.55 -6.81 12.33
C TRP A 10 5.11 -6.51 10.88
N LEU A 11 5.26 -5.26 10.44
CA LEU A 11 4.98 -4.86 9.05
C LEU A 11 5.97 -5.45 8.02
N GLN A 12 7.14 -5.94 8.45
CA GLN A 12 8.20 -6.44 7.58
C GLN A 12 8.63 -7.89 7.87
N GLY A 13 8.11 -8.52 8.93
CA GLY A 13 8.51 -9.85 9.39
C GLY A 13 7.69 -10.99 8.78
N ASN A 14 8.11 -12.23 9.08
CA ASN A 14 7.49 -13.48 8.59
C ASN A 14 5.97 -13.55 8.84
N SER A 15 5.47 -12.94 9.91
CA SER A 15 4.03 -12.89 10.24
C SER A 15 3.19 -12.19 9.16
N ARG A 16 3.79 -11.26 8.41
CA ARG A 16 3.12 -10.52 7.33
C ARG A 16 2.85 -11.40 6.10
N HIS A 17 3.69 -12.41 5.85
CA HIS A 17 3.55 -13.31 4.70
C HIS A 17 2.28 -14.17 4.76
N PHE A 18 1.71 -14.38 5.95
CA PHE A 18 0.45 -15.09 6.14
C PHE A 18 -0.77 -14.31 5.64
N LEU A 19 -0.67 -12.98 5.56
CA LEU A 19 -1.78 -12.07 5.21
C LEU A 19 -1.85 -11.74 3.71
N GLY A 20 -0.98 -12.33 2.88
CA GLY A 20 -0.95 -12.13 1.43
C GLY A 20 0.46 -11.84 0.88
N PRO A 21 0.58 -11.55 -0.43
CA PRO A 21 1.85 -11.18 -1.05
C PRO A 21 2.47 -9.99 -0.31
N ASN A 22 3.80 -10.01 -0.18
CA ASN A 22 4.52 -8.86 0.36
C ASN A 22 4.14 -7.59 -0.44
N VAL A 23 4.07 -6.43 0.21
CA VAL A 23 3.81 -5.15 -0.49
C VAL A 23 4.83 -4.91 -1.62
N THR A 24 6.02 -5.50 -1.54
CA THR A 24 6.99 -5.52 -2.65
C THR A 24 6.52 -6.27 -3.90
N ALA A 25 5.60 -7.23 -3.77
CA ALA A 25 4.97 -7.92 -4.90
C ALA A 25 3.78 -7.13 -5.46
N LEU A 26 3.10 -6.29 -4.67
CA LEU A 26 1.98 -5.49 -5.15
C LEU A 26 2.41 -4.39 -6.14
N VAL A 27 3.63 -3.87 -6.03
CA VAL A 27 4.20 -2.93 -7.00
C VAL A 27 4.30 -3.56 -8.40
N PRO A 28 5.06 -4.66 -8.62
CA PRO A 28 5.19 -5.26 -9.95
C PRO A 28 3.87 -5.83 -10.46
N LEU A 29 2.99 -6.37 -9.59
CA LEU A 29 1.67 -6.84 -10.02
C LEU A 29 0.79 -5.73 -10.57
N ASN A 30 0.77 -4.56 -9.92
CA ASN A 30 0.01 -3.41 -10.42
C ASN A 30 0.69 -2.79 -11.67
N LEU A 31 2.02 -2.76 -11.77
CA LEU A 31 2.68 -2.34 -13.02
C LEU A 31 2.34 -3.28 -14.19
N LEU A 32 2.29 -4.58 -13.95
CA LEU A 32 1.90 -5.56 -14.96
C LEU A 32 0.44 -5.34 -15.39
N ALA A 33 -0.48 -5.16 -14.44
CA ALA A 33 -1.88 -4.86 -14.74
C ALA A 33 -2.05 -3.54 -15.51
N ALA A 34 -1.23 -2.53 -15.20
CA ALA A 34 -1.21 -1.28 -15.95
C ALA A 34 -0.77 -1.47 -17.41
N ALA A 35 0.22 -2.33 -17.65
CA ALA A 35 0.76 -2.62 -18.98
C ALA A 35 -0.18 -3.50 -19.83
N PHE A 36 -0.97 -4.37 -19.21
CA PHE A 36 -1.80 -5.37 -19.90
C PHE A 36 -3.31 -5.23 -19.65
N THR A 37 -3.79 -4.00 -19.48
CA THR A 37 -5.19 -3.68 -19.10
C THR A 37 -6.31 -4.33 -19.92
N HIS A 38 -6.05 -4.76 -21.16
CA HIS A 38 -7.08 -5.32 -22.06
C HIS A 38 -7.06 -6.86 -22.12
N SER A 39 -6.17 -7.50 -21.36
CA SER A 39 -5.91 -8.95 -21.45
C SER A 39 -6.30 -9.71 -20.17
N HIS A 40 -6.95 -9.06 -19.22
CA HIS A 40 -7.31 -9.65 -17.93
C HIS A 40 -8.79 -10.02 -17.85
N SER A 41 -9.09 -11.13 -17.18
CA SER A 41 -10.48 -11.51 -16.86
C SER A 41 -10.98 -10.69 -15.67
N ASP A 42 -12.29 -10.41 -15.62
CA ASP A 42 -12.91 -9.67 -14.49
C ASP A 42 -12.59 -10.32 -13.14
N ALA A 43 -12.69 -11.65 -13.05
CA ALA A 43 -12.34 -12.39 -11.85
C ALA A 43 -10.88 -12.14 -11.40
N SER A 44 -9.93 -12.20 -12.35
CA SER A 44 -8.51 -11.97 -12.03
C SER A 44 -8.24 -10.55 -11.53
N MET A 45 -8.91 -9.55 -12.11
CA MET A 45 -8.77 -8.16 -11.68
C MET A 45 -9.38 -7.91 -10.31
N ARG A 46 -10.56 -8.47 -10.02
CA ARG A 46 -11.17 -8.38 -8.69
C ARG A 46 -10.31 -9.02 -7.61
N ILE A 47 -9.66 -10.15 -7.93
CA ILE A 47 -8.68 -10.77 -7.03
C ILE A 47 -7.49 -9.85 -6.79
N LEU A 48 -6.89 -9.28 -7.84
CA LEU A 48 -5.77 -8.35 -7.72
C LEU A 48 -6.13 -7.10 -6.90
N HIS A 49 -7.31 -6.53 -7.13
CA HIS A 49 -7.82 -5.42 -6.34
C HIS A 49 -8.05 -5.84 -4.88
N GLY A 50 -8.65 -7.00 -4.60
CA GLY A 50 -8.80 -7.49 -3.23
C GLY A 50 -7.45 -7.69 -2.50
N TYR A 51 -6.42 -8.18 -3.19
CA TYR A 51 -5.06 -8.24 -2.63
C TYR A 51 -4.46 -6.84 -2.42
N SER A 52 -4.75 -5.90 -3.31
CA SER A 52 -4.32 -4.51 -3.17
C SER A 52 -5.01 -3.82 -1.99
N ASP A 53 -6.28 -4.14 -1.69
CA ASP A 53 -7.00 -3.67 -0.49
C ASP A 53 -6.28 -4.06 0.80
N LEU A 54 -5.82 -5.31 0.91
CA LEU A 54 -5.02 -5.76 2.06
C LEU A 54 -3.73 -4.95 2.19
N GLY A 55 -3.03 -4.72 1.08
CA GLY A 55 -1.84 -3.87 1.04
C GLY A 55 -2.12 -2.44 1.53
N LEU A 56 -3.24 -1.86 1.10
CA LEU A 56 -3.66 -0.50 1.47
C LEU A 56 -4.06 -0.41 2.94
N VAL A 57 -4.71 -1.42 3.52
CA VAL A 57 -4.98 -1.48 4.97
C VAL A 57 -3.68 -1.40 5.78
N PHE A 58 -2.65 -2.15 5.38
CA PHE A 58 -1.33 -2.03 6.01
C PHE A 58 -0.67 -0.68 5.75
N GLY A 59 -0.89 -0.09 4.58
CA GLY A 59 -0.46 1.27 4.26
C GLY A 59 -1.09 2.32 5.17
N VAL A 60 -2.40 2.26 5.40
CA VAL A 60 -3.15 3.11 6.33
C VAL A 60 -2.60 2.94 7.74
N TYR A 61 -2.53 1.71 8.24
CA TYR A 61 -2.01 1.44 9.59
C TYR A 61 -0.56 1.94 9.74
N GLY A 62 0.31 1.65 8.78
CA GLY A 62 1.68 2.11 8.77
C GLY A 62 1.79 3.63 8.77
N ALA A 63 1.01 4.32 7.93
CA ALA A 63 0.99 5.78 7.88
C ALA A 63 0.50 6.41 9.19
N VAL A 64 -0.54 5.84 9.84
CA VAL A 64 -1.00 6.28 11.17
C VAL A 64 0.12 6.13 12.21
N VAL A 65 0.76 4.96 12.27
CA VAL A 65 1.87 4.72 13.21
C VAL A 65 2.99 5.71 12.96
N LEU A 66 3.42 5.90 11.70
CA LEU A 66 4.48 6.84 11.35
C LEU A 66 4.11 8.29 11.73
N LEU A 67 2.87 8.71 11.49
CA LEU A 67 2.39 10.05 11.85
C LEU A 67 2.46 10.30 13.37
N LEU A 68 2.07 9.31 14.17
CA LEU A 68 2.10 9.38 15.64
C LEU A 68 3.53 9.41 16.21
N LEU A 69 4.48 8.77 15.52
CA LEU A 69 5.87 8.67 15.96
C LEU A 69 6.76 9.83 15.54
N GLN A 70 6.32 10.66 14.59
CA GLN A 70 7.11 11.82 14.18
C GLN A 70 6.90 13.03 15.07
N SER A 71 7.97 13.77 15.30
CA SER A 71 7.95 15.11 15.89
C SER A 71 8.05 16.21 14.84
N ASP A 72 8.81 15.98 13.76
CA ASP A 72 9.05 16.94 12.68
C ASP A 72 7.80 17.25 11.85
N ALA A 73 7.51 18.55 11.67
CA ALA A 73 6.29 19.02 11.01
C ALA A 73 6.23 18.66 9.52
N LEU A 74 7.37 18.72 8.81
CA LEU A 74 7.43 18.38 7.39
C LEU A 74 7.18 16.87 7.19
N LYS A 75 7.82 16.02 7.99
CA LYS A 75 7.59 14.58 7.96
C LYS A 75 6.16 14.21 8.34
N LYS A 76 5.57 14.89 9.33
CA LYS A 76 4.15 14.74 9.66
C LYS A 76 3.25 15.05 8.48
N LEU A 77 3.50 16.16 7.77
CA LEU A 77 2.73 16.53 6.59
C LEU A 77 2.84 15.44 5.51
N LEU A 78 4.05 14.94 5.23
CA LEU A 78 4.26 13.85 4.27
C LEU A 78 3.50 12.57 4.65
N PHE A 79 3.52 12.17 5.92
CA PHE A 79 2.79 10.99 6.40
C PHE A 79 1.27 11.20 6.43
N ALA A 80 0.80 12.42 6.67
CA ALA A 80 -0.61 12.76 6.56
C ALA A 80 -1.09 12.65 5.10
N LEU A 81 -0.31 13.14 4.13
CA LEU A 81 -0.61 12.99 2.71
C LEU A 81 -0.60 11.52 2.29
N LEU A 82 0.37 10.74 2.78
CA LEU A 82 0.41 9.30 2.54
C LEU A 82 -0.82 8.59 3.12
N LEU A 83 -1.26 8.98 4.32
CA LEU A 83 -2.46 8.42 4.95
C LEU A 83 -3.71 8.71 4.14
N VAL A 84 -3.93 9.98 3.75
CA VAL A 84 -5.05 10.39 2.90
C VAL A 84 -5.03 9.61 1.59
N GLY A 85 -3.88 9.53 0.94
CA GLY A 85 -3.70 8.73 -0.28
C GLY A 85 -4.12 7.27 -0.06
N ASN A 86 -3.61 6.60 0.97
CA ASN A 86 -3.95 5.19 1.23
C ASN A 86 -5.45 4.99 1.46
N ILE A 87 -6.11 5.88 2.19
CA ILE A 87 -7.56 5.82 2.42
C ILE A 87 -8.32 6.03 1.10
N SER A 88 -7.96 7.05 0.32
CA SER A 88 -8.61 7.33 -0.95
C SER A 88 -8.47 6.17 -1.93
N PHE A 89 -7.26 5.63 -2.08
CA PHE A 89 -7.04 4.45 -2.92
C PHE A 89 -7.75 3.21 -2.38
N PHE A 90 -7.82 3.01 -1.06
CA PHE A 90 -8.56 1.90 -0.47
C PHE A 90 -10.05 1.96 -0.83
N VAL A 91 -10.70 3.11 -0.64
CA VAL A 91 -12.12 3.27 -0.98
C VAL A 91 -12.38 3.01 -2.45
N VAL A 92 -11.57 3.61 -3.34
CA VAL A 92 -11.74 3.42 -4.79
C VAL A 92 -11.45 1.97 -5.18
N ASN A 93 -10.36 1.39 -4.69
CA ASN A 93 -9.94 0.03 -5.00
C ASN A 93 -10.97 -1.02 -4.54
N THR A 94 -11.52 -0.85 -3.33
CA THR A 94 -12.60 -1.69 -2.79
C THR A 94 -13.86 -1.60 -3.66
N TRP A 95 -14.20 -0.40 -4.15
CA TRP A 95 -15.31 -0.26 -5.11
C TRP A 95 -15.08 -1.09 -6.38
N ILE A 96 -13.85 -1.12 -6.92
CA ILE A 96 -13.50 -1.97 -8.07
C ILE A 96 -13.59 -3.45 -7.71
N THR A 97 -13.08 -3.84 -6.55
CA THR A 97 -13.14 -5.23 -6.06
C THR A 97 -14.59 -5.75 -6.04
N VAL A 98 -15.53 -4.92 -5.58
CA VAL A 98 -16.96 -5.29 -5.47
C VAL A 98 -17.67 -5.24 -6.82
N ASN A 99 -17.50 -4.16 -7.59
CA ASN A 99 -18.30 -3.89 -8.78
C ASN A 99 -17.69 -4.40 -10.09
N GLY A 100 -16.43 -4.84 -10.07
CA GLY A 100 -15.72 -5.36 -11.24
C GLY A 100 -15.13 -4.28 -12.13
N MET A 101 -14.66 -4.70 -13.31
CA MET A 101 -14.03 -3.84 -14.31
C MET A 101 -15.02 -2.90 -15.00
N GLY A 102 -14.51 -1.84 -15.63
CA GLY A 102 -15.31 -0.84 -16.34
C GLY A 102 -15.01 0.62 -15.94
N ILE A 103 -13.97 0.84 -15.14
CA ILE A 103 -13.57 2.17 -14.70
C ILE A 103 -12.70 2.82 -15.77
N PRO A 104 -12.99 4.06 -16.18
CA PRO A 104 -12.11 4.83 -17.06
C PRO A 104 -10.71 4.92 -16.46
N PHE A 105 -9.68 4.83 -17.30
CA PHE A 105 -8.28 4.99 -16.88
C PHE A 105 -7.75 3.92 -15.92
N GLY A 106 -8.19 2.66 -16.05
CA GLY A 106 -7.71 1.55 -15.22
C GLY A 106 -6.18 1.39 -15.21
N SER A 107 -5.50 1.62 -16.34
CA SER A 107 -4.03 1.57 -16.42
C SER A 107 -3.39 2.60 -15.48
N GLN A 108 -3.87 3.85 -15.53
CA GLN A 108 -3.41 4.94 -14.69
C GLN A 108 -3.70 4.68 -13.22
N PHE A 109 -4.86 4.09 -12.90
CA PHE A 109 -5.18 3.68 -11.53
C PHE A 109 -4.18 2.65 -10.99
N HIS A 110 -3.83 1.64 -11.79
CA HIS A 110 -2.82 0.66 -11.42
C HIS A 110 -1.41 1.27 -11.27
N LEU A 111 -1.02 2.22 -12.14
CA LEU A 111 0.23 2.97 -11.96
C LEU A 111 0.24 3.74 -10.63
N ALA A 112 -0.88 4.35 -10.28
CA ALA A 112 -1.02 5.08 -9.03
C ALA A 112 -0.97 4.14 -7.81
N LEU A 113 -1.59 2.95 -7.88
CA LEU A 113 -1.46 1.92 -6.86
C LEU A 113 -0.02 1.42 -6.71
N ALA A 114 0.69 1.19 -7.82
CA ALA A 114 2.10 0.82 -7.77
C ALA A 114 2.94 1.91 -7.08
N ALA A 115 2.68 3.19 -7.39
CA ALA A 115 3.36 4.31 -6.77
C ALA A 115 3.07 4.40 -5.26
N ILE A 116 1.82 4.22 -4.81
CA ILE A 116 1.50 4.31 -3.39
C ILE A 116 2.11 3.15 -2.59
N PHE A 117 2.12 1.93 -3.15
CA PHE A 117 2.81 0.80 -2.52
C PHE A 117 4.32 1.02 -2.43
N ALA A 118 4.94 1.58 -3.47
CA ALA A 118 6.36 1.95 -3.44
C ALA A 118 6.65 3.03 -2.38
N ALA A 119 5.79 4.06 -2.28
CA ALA A 119 5.92 5.11 -1.28
C ALA A 119 5.80 4.57 0.14
N ASN A 120 4.79 3.72 0.41
CA ASN A 120 4.61 3.03 1.70
C ASN A 120 5.87 2.26 2.08
N TYR A 121 6.44 1.48 1.15
CA TYR A 121 7.65 0.70 1.39
C TYR A 121 8.86 1.59 1.68
N PHE A 122 9.10 2.60 0.83
CA PHE A 122 10.26 3.48 0.96
C PHE A 122 10.23 4.28 2.27
N LEU A 123 9.09 4.87 2.61
CA LEU A 123 8.94 5.70 3.80
C LEU A 123 9.00 4.90 5.10
N THR A 124 8.39 3.71 5.12
CA THR A 124 8.46 2.82 6.28
C THR A 124 9.89 2.29 6.46
N SER A 125 10.57 1.87 5.39
CA SER A 125 11.94 1.34 5.47
C SER A 125 12.99 2.40 5.82
N ARG A 126 12.83 3.65 5.37
CA ARG A 126 13.68 4.77 5.80
C ARG A 126 13.49 5.06 7.28
N THR A 127 12.25 5.15 7.73
CA THR A 127 11.94 5.47 9.12
C THR A 127 12.44 4.38 10.07
N TYR A 128 12.27 3.10 9.70
CA TYR A 128 12.83 1.98 10.43
C TYR A 128 14.35 2.11 10.61
N ARG A 129 15.08 2.38 9.51
CA ARG A 129 16.54 2.57 9.56
C ARG A 129 16.95 3.73 10.47
N SER A 130 16.18 4.81 10.53
CA SER A 130 16.43 5.93 11.43
C SER A 130 16.22 5.60 12.92
N PHE A 131 15.49 4.54 13.26
CA PHE A 131 15.29 4.11 14.64
C PHE A 131 16.25 3.00 15.09
N THR A 132 16.88 2.29 14.16
CA THR A 132 17.82 1.19 14.46
C THR A 132 19.29 1.53 14.27
N GLY A 133 19.59 2.68 13.65
CA GLY A 133 20.94 3.20 13.45
C GLY A 133 21.38 4.12 14.58
#